data_AF-A0A1A6GTR4-F1
#
_entry.id   AF-A0A1A6GTR4-F1
#
_cell.length_a   1.000
_cell.length_b   1.000
_cell.length_c   1.000
_cell.angle_alpha   90.00
_cell.angle_beta   90.00
_cell.angle_gamma   90.00
#
_symmetry.space_group_name_H-M   'P 1'
#
loop_
_entity.id
_entity.type
_entity.pdbx_description
1 polymer ?
#
loop_
_entity_poly.entity_id
_entity_poly.type
_entity_poly.pdbx_seq_one_letter_code
_entity_poly.pdbx_strand_id
1 'polypeptide(L)'
;FVSVYRGPSHTYKVQRLTEFTCYSFRIQAASEAGEGPFSETYTFSTTKSVPPTLKAPRVTQLEGNSCEILWETVPPMKGDPVNYVLQVLVGRESEYK
;
A
#
# COMPACT_ATOMS: atom_id res chain seq x y z
N PHE A 1 -15.88 -11.36 -13.90
CA PHE A 1 -15.61 -12.30 -12.80
C PHE A 1 -14.63 -13.36 -13.28
N VAL A 2 -13.64 -13.73 -12.47
CA VAL A 2 -12.66 -14.80 -12.77
C VAL A 2 -12.71 -15.80 -11.62
N SER A 3 -12.62 -17.09 -11.91
CA SER A 3 -12.59 -18.12 -10.86
C SER A 3 -11.21 -18.15 -10.20
N VAL A 4 -11.16 -17.81 -8.90
CA VAL A 4 -9.93 -17.79 -8.10
C VAL A 4 -9.82 -18.99 -7.15
N TYR A 5 -10.90 -19.76 -7.01
CA TYR A 5 -10.96 -20.94 -6.15
C TYR A 5 -11.99 -21.95 -6.68
N ARG A 6 -11.63 -23.24 -6.67
CA ARG A 6 -12.54 -24.37 -6.91
C ARG A 6 -12.13 -25.51 -5.98
N GLY A 7 -13.00 -25.89 -5.05
CA GLY A 7 -12.70 -26.93 -4.07
C GLY A 7 -13.75 -27.03 -2.97
N PRO A 8 -13.55 -27.95 -2.01
CA PRO A 8 -14.54 -28.26 -0.97
C PRO A 8 -14.50 -27.32 0.25
N SER A 9 -13.52 -26.42 0.36
CA SER A 9 -13.37 -25.53 1.50
C SER A 9 -14.40 -24.39 1.45
N HIS A 10 -14.92 -24.02 2.62
CA HIS A 10 -15.88 -22.92 2.76
C HIS A 10 -15.21 -21.55 2.94
N THR A 11 -13.88 -21.50 2.94
CA THR A 11 -13.09 -20.27 3.07
C THR A 11 -11.92 -20.27 2.10
N TYR A 12 -11.59 -19.10 1.56
CA TYR A 12 -10.43 -18.91 0.70
C TYR A 12 -9.86 -17.50 0.88
N LYS A 13 -8.54 -17.41 1.09
CA LYS A 13 -7.83 -16.14 1.23
C LYS A 13 -7.29 -15.68 -0.13
N VAL A 14 -7.99 -14.74 -0.75
CA VAL A 14 -7.49 -14.08 -1.97
C VAL A 14 -6.31 -13.18 -1.59
N GLN A 15 -5.21 -13.30 -2.32
CA GLN A 15 -3.97 -12.54 -2.09
C GLN A 15 -3.62 -11.71 -3.32
N ARG A 16 -2.67 -10.78 -3.18
CA ARG A 16 -2.17 -9.91 -4.26
C ARG A 16 -3.27 -9.07 -4.92
N LEU A 17 -4.21 -8.59 -4.11
CA LEU A 17 -5.15 -7.56 -4.54
C LEU A 17 -4.41 -6.22 -4.60
N THR A 18 -4.71 -5.42 -5.62
CA THR A 18 -4.17 -4.09 -5.81
C THR A 18 -4.81 -3.12 -4.84
N GLU A 19 -4.02 -2.24 -4.25
CA GLU A 19 -4.49 -1.25 -3.29
C GLU A 19 -5.40 -0.21 -3.96
N PHE A 20 -6.22 0.43 -3.13
CA PHE A 20 -7.21 1.42 -3.56
C PHE A 20 -8.02 0.97 -4.79
N THR A 21 -8.43 -0.30 -4.81
CA THR A 21 -9.15 -0.91 -5.93
C THR A 21 -10.43 -1.55 -5.42
N CYS A 22 -11.52 -1.30 -6.15
CA CYS A 22 -12.83 -1.89 -5.87
C CYS A 22 -12.90 -3.29 -6.50
N TYR A 23 -13.31 -4.27 -5.71
CA TYR A 23 -13.46 -5.66 -6.11
C TYR A 23 -14.86 -6.17 -5.83
N SER A 24 -15.40 -6.95 -6.77
CA SER A 24 -16.69 -7.60 -6.65
C SER A 24 -16.54 -9.12 -6.66
N PHE A 25 -17.17 -9.78 -5.70
CA PHE A 25 -17.12 -11.22 -5.46
C PHE A 25 -18.51 -11.83 -5.51
N ARG A 26 -18.59 -13.04 -6.03
CA ARG A 26 -19.77 -13.90 -5.99
C ARG A 26 -19.30 -15.35 -5.96
N ILE A 27 -20.10 -16.23 -5.39
CA ILE A 27 -19.81 -17.66 -5.30
C ILE A 27 -21.00 -18.47 -5.82
N GLN A 28 -20.77 -19.69 -6.28
CA GLN A 28 -21.82 -20.64 -6.63
C GLN A 28 -21.47 -22.01 -6.05
N ALA A 29 -22.47 -22.83 -5.78
CA ALA A 29 -22.27 -24.23 -5.46
C ALA A 29 -22.15 -25.07 -6.74
N ALA A 30 -21.34 -26.12 -6.72
CA ALA A 30 -21.22 -27.08 -7.82
C ALA A 30 -21.31 -28.50 -7.27
N SER A 31 -22.01 -29.38 -7.98
CA SER A 31 -22.13 -30.81 -7.71
C SER A 31 -21.92 -31.61 -9.01
N GLU A 32 -22.02 -32.94 -8.95
CA GLU A 32 -21.96 -33.79 -10.15
C GLU A 32 -23.09 -33.51 -11.15
N ALA A 33 -24.24 -33.01 -10.66
CA ALA A 33 -25.36 -32.59 -11.51
C ALA A 33 -25.10 -31.25 -12.21
N GLY A 34 -24.01 -30.56 -11.86
CA GLY A 34 -23.61 -29.29 -12.46
C GLY A 34 -23.51 -28.14 -11.47
N GLU A 35 -23.60 -26.94 -12.01
CA GLU A 35 -23.35 -25.68 -11.33
C GLU A 35 -24.68 -24.98 -10.97
N GLY A 36 -24.85 -24.62 -9.71
CA GLY A 36 -26.01 -23.86 -9.23
C GLY A 36 -25.89 -22.35 -9.52
N PRO A 37 -26.91 -21.56 -9.14
CA PRO A 37 -26.87 -20.11 -9.33
C PRO A 37 -25.77 -19.45 -8.49
N PHE A 38 -25.31 -18.29 -8.94
CA PHE A 38 -24.42 -17.44 -8.14
C PHE A 38 -25.19 -16.79 -6.98
N SER A 39 -24.45 -16.52 -5.90
CA SER A 39 -24.88 -15.63 -4.82
C SER A 39 -25.07 -14.19 -5.30
N GLU A 40 -25.63 -13.37 -4.42
CA GLU A 40 -25.52 -11.91 -4.56
C GLU A 40 -24.05 -11.48 -4.65
N THR A 41 -23.82 -10.36 -5.34
CA THR A 41 -22.49 -9.80 -5.52
C THR A 41 -22.11 -8.95 -4.32
N TYR A 42 -21.06 -9.34 -3.62
CA TYR A 42 -20.46 -8.55 -2.56
C TYR A 42 -19.33 -7.68 -3.12
N THR A 43 -19.34 -6.39 -2.80
CA THR A 43 -18.33 -5.45 -3.30
C THR A 43 -17.62 -4.77 -2.14
N PHE A 44 -16.30 -4.71 -2.19
CA PHE A 44 -15.49 -3.95 -1.25
C PHE A 44 -14.30 -3.29 -1.94
N SER A 45 -13.76 -2.26 -1.31
CA SER A 45 -12.53 -1.61 -1.76
C SER A 45 -11.39 -1.93 -0.80
N THR A 46 -10.24 -2.33 -1.36
CA THR A 46 -9.00 -2.45 -0.57
C THR A 46 -8.56 -1.08 -0.07
N THR A 47 -7.88 -1.04 1.09
CA THR A 47 -7.30 0.19 1.63
C THR A 47 -6.22 0.76 0.72
N LYS A 48 -5.85 2.02 0.94
CA LYS A 48 -4.61 2.60 0.41
C LYS A 48 -3.41 1.94 1.12
N SER A 49 -2.28 1.86 0.44
CA SER A 49 -1.01 1.46 1.07
C SER A 49 -0.31 2.68 1.67
N VAL A 50 0.69 2.43 2.50
CA VAL A 50 1.60 3.50 2.97
C VAL A 50 2.54 3.87 1.82
N PRO A 51 2.94 5.16 1.70
CA PRO A 51 3.96 5.55 0.73
C PRO A 51 5.24 4.71 0.91
N PRO A 52 5.95 4.40 -0.18
CA PRO A 52 7.18 3.63 -0.10
C PRO A 52 8.25 4.38 0.70
N THR A 53 9.15 3.63 1.33
CA THR A 53 10.27 4.20 2.09
C THR A 53 11.14 5.06 1.19
N LEU A 54 11.43 6.27 1.64
CA LEU A 54 12.33 7.20 0.97
C LEU A 54 13.78 6.83 1.26
N LYS A 55 14.66 7.11 0.28
CA LYS A 55 16.10 7.11 0.52
C LYS A 55 16.48 8.30 1.40
N ALA A 56 17.64 8.19 2.05
CA ALA A 56 18.20 9.29 2.82
C ALA A 56 18.33 10.54 1.94
N PRO A 57 17.96 11.74 2.45
CA PRO A 57 18.14 12.98 1.72
C PRO A 57 19.64 13.25 1.53
N ARG A 58 19.98 13.86 0.40
CA ARG A 58 21.29 14.46 0.18
C ARG A 58 21.30 15.83 0.83
N VAL A 59 22.37 16.11 1.58
CA VAL A 59 22.57 17.40 2.24
C VAL A 59 23.81 18.05 1.64
N THR A 60 23.66 19.27 1.16
CA THR A 60 24.75 20.09 0.63
C THR A 60 24.92 21.29 1.56
N GLN A 61 26.08 21.41 2.19
CA GLN A 61 26.39 22.58 3.03
C GLN A 61 26.51 23.81 2.14
N LEU A 62 25.81 24.89 2.52
CA LEU A 62 25.92 26.19 1.89
C LEU A 62 26.75 27.12 2.79
N GLU A 63 27.00 28.35 2.33
CA GLU A 63 27.73 29.34 3.12
C GLU A 63 26.99 29.69 4.43
N GLY A 64 27.76 29.98 5.47
CA GLY A 64 27.25 30.30 6.79
C GLY A 64 26.54 29.11 7.45
N ASN A 65 25.37 29.36 8.02
CA ASN A 65 24.62 28.37 8.82
C ASN A 65 23.43 27.79 8.04
N SER A 66 23.61 27.57 6.73
CA SER A 66 22.56 27.10 5.83
C SER A 66 22.97 25.82 5.09
N CYS A 67 21.99 24.99 4.74
CA CYS A 67 22.21 23.80 3.92
C CYS A 67 21.02 23.59 2.99
N GLU A 68 21.28 22.97 1.84
CA GLU A 68 20.27 22.51 0.91
C GLU A 68 20.01 21.02 1.13
N ILE A 69 18.74 20.63 1.18
CA ILE A 69 18.33 19.25 1.43
C ILE A 69 17.50 18.79 0.24
N LEU A 70 17.96 17.73 -0.42
CA LEU A 70 17.34 17.17 -1.61
C LEU A 70 16.98 15.70 -1.39
N TRP A 71 15.72 15.32 -1.61
CA TRP A 71 15.25 13.93 -1.56
C TRP A 71 14.52 13.54 -2.85
N GLU A 72 14.49 12.24 -3.16
CA GLU A 72 13.73 11.70 -4.29
C GLU A 72 12.22 11.74 -3.97
N THR A 73 11.40 12.19 -4.91
CA THR A 73 9.93 12.16 -4.75
C THR A 73 9.38 10.77 -4.97
N VAL A 74 8.33 10.38 -4.23
CA VAL A 74 7.60 9.14 -4.48
C VAL A 74 6.30 9.39 -5.25
N PRO A 75 5.91 8.50 -6.18
CA PRO A 75 4.66 8.62 -6.92
C PRO A 75 3.44 8.66 -5.99
N PRO A 76 2.44 9.52 -6.24
CA PRO A 76 1.18 9.51 -5.52
C PRO A 76 0.46 8.17 -5.66
N MET A 77 -0.14 7.69 -4.57
CA MET A 77 -0.88 6.42 -4.58
C MET A 77 -2.28 6.63 -5.14
N LYS A 78 -2.42 6.54 -6.47
CA LYS A 78 -3.71 6.62 -7.20
C LYS A 78 -4.64 7.75 -6.69
N GLY A 79 -4.09 8.96 -6.59
CA GLY A 79 -4.84 10.13 -6.13
C GLY A 79 -4.73 10.42 -4.63
N ASP A 80 -3.98 9.63 -3.87
CA ASP A 80 -3.58 9.99 -2.50
C ASP A 80 -2.37 10.95 -2.52
N PRO A 81 -2.50 12.19 -2.02
CA PRO A 81 -1.41 13.15 -2.03
C PRO A 81 -0.29 12.70 -1.08
N VAL A 82 0.96 12.89 -1.51
CA VAL A 82 2.15 12.60 -0.70
C VAL A 82 2.61 13.89 -0.05
N ASN A 83 2.72 13.88 1.29
CA ASN A 83 3.32 14.95 2.07
C ASN A 83 4.64 14.46 2.67
N TYR A 84 5.64 15.34 2.71
CA TYR A 84 6.98 15.04 3.25
C TYR A 84 7.16 15.71 4.61
N VAL A 85 7.71 14.97 5.57
CA VAL A 85 8.07 15.50 6.89
C VAL A 85 9.59 15.43 7.02
N LEU A 86 10.24 16.59 7.06
CA LEU A 86 11.68 16.70 7.26
C LEU A 86 11.95 16.94 8.76
N GLN A 87 12.83 16.13 9.34
CA GLN A 87 13.22 16.24 10.74
C GLN A 87 14.72 16.54 10.85
N VAL A 88 15.07 17.47 11.73
CA VAL A 88 16.46 17.83 12.05
C VAL A 88 16.70 17.60 13.54
N LEU A 89 17.79 16.91 13.86
CA LEU A 89 18.27 16.77 15.23
C LEU A 89 19.55 17.60 15.35
N VAL A 90 19.51 18.65 16.14
CA VAL A 90 20.71 19.44 16.49
C VAL A 90 21.33 18.79 17.71
N GLY A 91 22.58 18.34 17.58
CA GLY A 91 23.29 17.69 18.69
C GLY A 91 23.35 18.59 19.92
N ARG A 92 23.09 18.00 21.09
CA ARG A 92 23.96 18.29 22.23
C ARG A 92 25.20 17.40 22.06
N GLU A 93 26.34 17.99 22.38
CA GLU A 93 27.73 17.47 22.31
C GLU A 93 27.88 15.95 22.25
N SER A 94 28.79 15.49 21.37
CA SER A 94 29.51 14.24 21.55
C SER A 94 30.07 14.16 22.99
N GLU A 95 29.78 13.06 23.67
CA GLU A 95 30.36 12.55 24.92
C GLU A 95 31.45 13.42 25.62
N TYR A 96 31.16 13.91 26.84
CA TYR A 96 32.15 13.95 27.94
C TYR A 96 31.44 13.77 29.30
N LYS A 97 31.81 12.66 29.96
CA LYS A 97 31.48 12.12 31.30
C LYS A 97 30.33 11.13 31.42
#